data_AF-A0A1Y3AX37-F1
#
_entry.id   AF-A0A1Y3AX37-F1
#
_cell.length_a   1.000
_cell.length_b   1.000
_cell.length_c   1.000
_cell.angle_alpha   90.00
_cell.angle_beta   90.00
_cell.angle_gamma   90.00
#
_symmetry.space_group_name_H-M   'P 1'
#
loop_
_entity.id
_entity.type
_entity.pdbx_description
1 polymer ?
#
loop_
_entity_poly.entity_id
_entity_poly.type
_entity_poly.pdbx_seq_one_letter_code
_entity_poly.pdbx_strand_id
1 'polypeptide(L)'
;MAAILTLITAVGILVIIVNIIRLFIIQYRSYQCLKKIPGPDFPNPWIGNLKLFINIICTQNYRPSQGFFSLMKDLSDEYGSKIGLCRVWFGPFIPIVVVTDAHIAQKILNSEHHLDKATPYHEYSVYK
;
A
#
# COMPACT_ATOMS: atom_id res chain seq x y z
N MET A 1 -19.34 15.37 37.99
CA MET A 1 -19.76 14.73 36.73
C MET A 1 -19.19 15.45 35.50
N ALA A 2 -19.43 16.75 35.31
CA ALA A 2 -18.91 17.50 34.15
C ALA A 2 -17.37 17.45 34.01
N ALA A 3 -16.62 17.62 35.10
CA ALA A 3 -15.15 17.58 35.09
C ALA A 3 -14.56 16.20 34.71
N ILE A 4 -15.25 15.11 35.05
CA ILE A 4 -14.83 13.75 34.70
C ILE A 4 -15.06 13.51 33.21
N LEU A 5 -16.20 13.98 32.68
CA LEU A 5 -16.53 13.86 31.26
C LEU A 5 -15.55 14.65 30.37
N THR A 6 -15.18 15.87 30.76
CA THR A 6 -14.16 16.65 30.04
C THR A 6 -12.77 16.02 30.08
N LEU A 7 -12.41 15.36 31.18
CA LEU A 7 -11.14 14.63 31.26
C LEU A 7 -11.12 13.45 30.29
N ILE A 8 -12.20 12.65 30.25
CA ILE A 8 -12.31 11.49 29.35
C ILE A 8 -12.25 11.93 27.88
N THR A 9 -12.97 13.00 27.51
CA THR A 9 -12.94 13.50 26.12
C THR A 9 -11.56 14.04 25.75
N ALA A 10 -10.88 14.77 26.66
CA ALA A 10 -9.53 15.26 26.42
C ALA A 10 -8.53 14.11 26.20
N VAL A 11 -8.58 13.06 27.01
CA VAL A 11 -7.74 11.87 26.83
C VAL A 11 -8.05 11.16 25.51
N GLY A 12 -9.34 11.01 25.16
CA GLY A 12 -9.76 10.42 23.89
C GLY A 12 -9.22 11.18 22.68
N ILE A 13 -9.32 12.51 22.70
CA ILE A 13 -8.76 13.38 21.64
C ILE A 13 -7.24 13.23 21.55
N LEU A 14 -6.54 13.20 22.69
CA LEU A 14 -5.09 13.02 22.71
C LEU A 14 -4.67 11.70 22.06
N VAL A 15 -5.35 10.59 22.37
CA VAL A 15 -5.09 9.29 21.78
C VAL A 15 -5.31 9.31 20.27
N ILE A 16 -6.38 9.96 19.79
CA ILE A 16 -6.64 10.12 18.36
C ILE A 16 -5.51 10.92 17.69
N ILE A 17 -5.08 12.04 18.26
CA ILE A 17 -4.00 12.87 17.74
C ILE A 17 -2.69 12.07 17.64
N VAL A 18 -2.32 11.33 18.69
CA VAL A 18 -1.09 10.51 18.69
C VAL A 18 -1.14 9.45 17.60
N ASN A 19 -2.29 8.78 17.41
CA ASN A 19 -2.45 7.80 16.34
C ASN A 19 -2.36 8.43 14.96
N ILE A 20 -2.97 9.61 14.76
CA ILE A 20 -2.86 10.37 13.51
C ILE A 20 -1.39 10.69 13.22
N ILE A 21 -0.65 11.28 14.16
CA ILE A 21 0.78 11.60 14.00
C ILE A 21 1.59 10.34 13.65
N ARG A 22 1.32 9.22 14.34
CA ARG A 22 1.97 7.94 14.05
C ARG A 22 1.71 7.47 12.63
N LEU A 23 0.48 7.59 12.13
CA LEU A 23 0.14 7.29 10.74
C LEU A 23 0.92 8.18 9.76
N PHE A 24 0.99 9.49 10.01
CA PHE A 24 1.79 10.42 9.19
C PHE A 24 3.27 10.01 9.12
N ILE A 25 3.86 9.63 10.25
CA ILE A 25 5.28 9.20 10.31
C ILE A 25 5.50 7.90 9.53
N ILE A 26 4.65 6.89 9.75
CA ILE A 26 4.75 5.60 9.03
C ILE A 26 4.62 5.84 7.52
N GLN A 27 3.63 6.65 7.13
CA GLN A 27 3.36 6.95 5.73
C GLN A 27 4.54 7.65 5.06
N TYR A 28 5.14 8.62 5.73
CA TYR A 28 6.32 9.33 5.24
C TYR A 28 7.54 8.40 5.12
N ARG A 29 7.75 7.50 6.08
CA ARG A 29 8.84 6.51 6.00
C ARG A 29 8.66 5.57 4.82
N SER A 30 7.44 5.05 4.62
CA SER A 30 7.11 4.19 3.47
C SER A 30 7.33 4.92 2.15
N TYR A 31 6.93 6.20 2.06
CA TYR A 31 7.19 7.05 0.90
C TYR A 31 8.68 7.15 0.58
N GLN A 32 9.53 7.42 1.58
CA GLN A 32 10.98 7.54 1.40
C GLN A 32 11.63 6.21 0.96
N CYS A 33 11.16 5.08 1.50
CA CYS A 33 11.64 3.76 1.10
C CYS A 33 11.27 3.45 -0.34
N LEU A 34 10.01 3.70 -0.73
CA LEU A 34 9.52 3.39 -2.06
C LEU A 34 10.12 4.29 -3.12
N LYS A 35 10.46 5.55 -2.83
CA LYS A 35 11.12 6.43 -3.80
C LYS A 35 12.42 5.86 -4.37
N LYS A 36 13.03 4.87 -3.71
CA LYS A 36 14.24 4.18 -4.17
C LYS A 36 13.96 3.07 -5.20
N ILE A 37 12.72 2.64 -5.34
CA ILE A 37 12.30 1.58 -6.25
C ILE A 37 11.81 2.22 -7.56
N PRO A 38 12.21 1.71 -8.75
CA PRO A 38 11.72 2.24 -10.02
C PRO A 38 10.19 2.11 -10.14
N GLY A 39 9.55 3.11 -10.71
CA GLY A 39 8.09 3.14 -10.87
C GLY A 39 7.59 4.54 -11.20
N PRO A 40 6.29 4.70 -11.48
CA PRO A 40 5.67 5.98 -11.80
C PRO A 40 5.91 6.99 -10.69
N ASP A 41 6.24 8.21 -11.09
CA ASP A 41 6.44 9.32 -10.16
C ASP A 41 5.11 9.67 -9.49
N PHE A 42 5.15 9.79 -8.16
CA PHE A 42 4.04 10.32 -7.39
C PHE A 42 4.52 11.52 -6.57
N PRO A 43 3.94 12.71 -6.82
CA PRO A 43 4.40 13.96 -6.20
C PRO A 43 4.06 14.04 -4.72
N ASN A 44 3.07 13.27 -4.24
CA ASN A 44 2.57 13.36 -2.88
C ASN A 44 2.24 11.96 -2.29
N PRO A 45 2.74 11.62 -1.07
CA PRO A 45 2.40 10.37 -0.36
C PRO A 45 0.91 10.17 -0.03
N TRP A 46 0.10 11.22 -0.04
CA TRP A 46 -1.34 11.14 0.30
C TRP A 46 -2.22 10.76 -0.90
N ILE A 47 -1.81 11.15 -2.09
CA ILE A 47 -2.59 10.93 -3.32
C ILE A 47 -1.98 9.82 -4.15
N GLY A 48 -0.65 9.77 -4.26
CA GLY A 48 -0.02 8.77 -5.10
C GLY A 48 -0.43 8.86 -6.57
N ASN A 49 -0.67 7.67 -7.11
CA ASN A 49 -1.24 7.41 -8.42
C ASN A 49 -2.71 6.96 -8.32
N LEU A 50 -3.49 7.50 -7.37
CA LEU A 50 -4.89 7.08 -7.13
C LEU A 50 -5.78 7.16 -8.38
N LYS A 51 -5.48 8.08 -9.31
CA LYS A 51 -6.17 8.17 -10.60
C LYS A 51 -6.10 6.86 -11.40
N LEU A 52 -4.96 6.15 -11.36
CA LEU A 52 -4.81 4.85 -12.04
C LEU A 52 -5.73 3.79 -11.41
N PHE A 53 -5.87 3.80 -10.09
CA PHE A 53 -6.76 2.88 -9.38
C PHE A 53 -8.24 3.16 -9.65
N ILE A 54 -8.64 4.43 -9.63
CA ILE A 54 -10.00 4.86 -9.97
C ILE A 54 -10.34 4.45 -11.40
N ASN A 55 -9.42 4.63 -12.35
CA ASN A 55 -9.64 4.20 -13.73
C ASN A 55 -9.90 2.70 -13.83
N ILE A 56 -9.16 1.85 -13.09
CA ILE A 56 -9.39 0.40 -13.10
C ILE A 56 -10.78 0.04 -12.56
N ILE A 57 -11.23 0.67 -11.47
CA ILE A 57 -12.50 0.34 -10.81
C ILE A 57 -13.70 0.90 -11.57
N CYS A 58 -13.59 2.11 -12.09
CA CYS A 58 -14.72 2.83 -12.69
C CYS A 58 -14.93 2.51 -14.18
N THR A 59 -14.03 1.76 -14.83
CA THR A 59 -14.20 1.39 -16.24
C THR A 59 -15.29 0.31 -16.38
N GLN A 60 -16.45 0.70 -16.93
CA GLN A 60 -17.68 -0.10 -16.96
C GLN A 60 -17.62 -1.45 -17.71
N ASN A 61 -16.54 -1.76 -18.44
CA ASN A 61 -16.44 -2.96 -19.29
C ASN A 61 -15.25 -3.88 -18.96
N TYR A 62 -14.60 -3.71 -17.81
CA TYR A 62 -13.43 -4.50 -17.44
C TYR A 62 -13.65 -5.25 -16.13
N ARG A 63 -13.30 -6.54 -16.08
CA ARG A 63 -13.21 -7.24 -14.79
C ARG A 63 -12.12 -6.54 -13.96
N PRO A 64 -12.41 -6.04 -12.75
CA PRO A 64 -11.42 -5.27 -11.99
C PRO A 64 -10.09 -6.01 -11.78
N SER A 65 -10.14 -7.34 -11.61
CA SER A 65 -8.95 -8.20 -11.50
C SER A 65 -8.09 -8.23 -12.76
N GLN A 66 -8.70 -8.28 -13.94
CA GLN A 66 -7.97 -8.22 -15.22
C GLN A 66 -7.33 -6.85 -15.40
N GLY A 67 -8.03 -5.77 -15.03
CA GLY A 67 -7.54 -4.40 -15.20
C GLY A 67 -6.36 -4.14 -14.26
N PHE A 68 -6.45 -4.64 -13.03
CA PHE A 68 -5.34 -4.63 -12.09
C PHE A 68 -4.14 -5.42 -12.59
N PHE A 69 -4.35 -6.65 -13.08
CA PHE A 69 -3.24 -7.47 -13.61
C PHE A 69 -2.58 -6.85 -14.84
N SER A 70 -3.38 -6.29 -15.76
CA SER A 70 -2.86 -5.56 -16.93
C SER A 70 -2.01 -4.38 -16.48
N LEU A 71 -2.48 -3.57 -15.54
CA LEU A 71 -1.70 -2.44 -15.01
C LEU A 71 -0.37 -2.92 -14.40
N MET A 72 -0.39 -3.98 -13.59
CA MET A 72 0.86 -4.49 -12.98
C MET A 72 1.84 -4.99 -14.04
N LYS A 73 1.33 -5.62 -15.11
CA LYS A 73 2.15 -6.02 -16.25
C LYS A 73 2.74 -4.80 -16.96
N ASP A 74 1.92 -3.82 -17.33
CA ASP A 74 2.36 -2.62 -18.04
C ASP A 74 3.43 -1.86 -17.23
N LEU A 75 3.23 -1.74 -15.92
CA LEU A 75 4.21 -1.14 -15.01
C LEU A 75 5.50 -1.96 -14.90
N SER A 76 5.43 -3.29 -14.93
CA SER A 76 6.63 -4.13 -14.94
C SER A 76 7.39 -4.02 -16.25
N ASP A 77 6.69 -3.98 -17.38
CA ASP A 77 7.32 -3.86 -18.69
C ASP A 77 8.03 -2.49 -18.83
N GLU A 78 7.41 -1.42 -18.33
CA GLU A 78 7.95 -0.06 -18.39
C GLU A 78 9.07 0.19 -17.37
N TYR A 79 8.85 -0.13 -16.08
CA TYR A 79 9.75 0.24 -14.99
C TYR A 79 10.57 -0.93 -14.42
N GLY A 80 10.04 -2.14 -14.55
CA GLY A 80 10.63 -3.36 -13.97
C GLY A 80 11.63 -4.07 -14.89
N SER A 81 11.65 -3.80 -16.20
CA SER A 81 12.40 -4.58 -17.20
C SER A 81 13.90 -4.77 -16.91
N LYS A 82 14.54 -3.85 -16.18
CA LYS A 82 15.99 -3.91 -15.87
C LYS A 82 16.33 -4.64 -14.56
N ILE A 83 15.44 -4.61 -13.58
CA ILE A 83 15.71 -5.05 -12.19
C ILE A 83 14.73 -6.15 -11.76
N GLY A 84 13.64 -6.35 -12.50
CA GLY A 84 12.52 -7.24 -12.17
C GLY A 84 11.75 -6.82 -10.93
N LEU A 85 11.70 -5.51 -10.67
CA LEU A 85 11.05 -4.93 -9.52
C LEU A 85 10.52 -3.55 -9.89
N CYS A 86 9.26 -3.26 -9.59
CA CYS A 86 8.70 -1.92 -9.73
C CYS A 86 7.72 -1.60 -8.61
N ARG A 87 7.42 -0.32 -8.40
CA ARG A 87 6.45 0.14 -7.40
C ARG A 87 5.22 0.74 -8.03
N VAL A 88 4.13 0.75 -7.28
CA VAL A 88 3.00 1.66 -7.46
C VAL A 88 2.44 2.04 -6.10
N TRP A 89 1.84 3.22 -6.01
CA TRP A 89 1.34 3.76 -4.75
C TRP A 89 -0.05 4.32 -4.98
N PHE A 90 -1.05 3.73 -4.32
CA PHE A 90 -2.44 4.17 -4.40
C PHE A 90 -2.85 4.83 -3.09
N GLY A 91 -2.99 6.16 -3.13
CA GLY A 91 -3.48 6.94 -1.99
C GLY A 91 -2.59 6.84 -0.74
N PRO A 92 -3.14 7.13 0.45
CA PRO A 92 -2.36 7.17 1.69
C PRO A 92 -2.15 5.80 2.35
N PHE A 93 -2.55 4.69 1.72
CA PHE A 93 -2.62 3.41 2.43
C PHE A 93 -2.09 2.20 1.67
N ILE A 94 -1.96 2.27 0.35
CA ILE A 94 -1.70 1.06 -0.45
C ILE A 94 -0.41 1.23 -1.27
N PRO A 95 0.77 1.08 -0.63
CA PRO A 95 2.00 0.77 -1.34
C PRO A 95 1.94 -0.62 -1.94
N ILE A 96 2.32 -0.74 -3.20
CA ILE A 96 2.49 -2.05 -3.85
C ILE A 96 3.87 -2.07 -4.49
N VAL A 97 4.60 -3.16 -4.24
CA VAL A 97 5.82 -3.49 -4.95
C VAL A 97 5.54 -4.75 -5.75
N VAL A 98 5.70 -4.64 -7.06
CA VAL A 98 5.58 -5.76 -7.99
C VAL A 98 6.97 -6.32 -8.19
N VAL A 99 7.11 -7.63 -8.01
CA VAL A 99 8.37 -8.36 -8.21
C VAL A 99 8.15 -9.34 -9.34
N THR A 100 8.91 -9.19 -10.42
CA THR A 100 8.84 -10.04 -11.61
C THR A 100 10.09 -10.87 -11.83
N ASP A 101 11.21 -10.52 -11.20
CA ASP A 101 12.39 -11.40 -11.15
C ASP A 101 12.16 -12.56 -10.16
N ALA A 102 12.33 -13.78 -10.66
CA ALA A 102 12.09 -15.00 -9.89
C ALA A 102 13.08 -15.18 -8.73
N HIS A 103 14.34 -14.73 -8.89
CA HIS A 103 15.36 -14.88 -7.86
C HIS A 103 15.12 -13.90 -6.69
N ILE A 104 14.76 -12.65 -6.98
CA ILE A 104 14.32 -11.67 -5.97
C ILE A 104 13.07 -12.18 -5.26
N ALA A 105 12.07 -12.67 -6.02
CA ALA A 105 10.84 -13.23 -5.46
C ALA A 105 11.13 -14.39 -4.51
N GLN A 106 11.97 -15.35 -4.92
CA GLN A 106 12.39 -16.48 -4.09
C GLN A 106 13.05 -16.02 -2.78
N LYS A 107 13.97 -15.04 -2.86
CA LYS A 107 14.63 -14.48 -1.67
C LYS A 107 13.65 -13.82 -0.70
N ILE A 108 12.65 -13.09 -1.20
CA ILE A 108 11.61 -12.44 -0.40
C ILE A 108 10.68 -13.50 0.23
N LEU A 109 10.22 -14.46 -0.58
CA LEU A 109 9.32 -15.52 -0.15
C LEU A 109 9.96 -16.49 0.85
N ASN A 110 11.28 -16.66 0.80
CA ASN A 110 12.02 -17.47 1.78
C ASN A 110 12.40 -16.71 3.05
N SER A 111 12.09 -15.41 3.16
CA SER A 111 12.31 -14.63 4.38
C SER A 111 11.32 -15.06 5.47
N GLU A 112 11.81 -15.33 6.68
CA GLU A 112 11.01 -15.67 7.87
C GLU A 112 10.67 -14.45 8.74
N HIS A 113 11.44 -13.36 8.60
CA HIS A 113 11.38 -12.22 9.54
C HIS A 113 10.71 -10.96 8.98
N HIS A 114 10.59 -10.85 7.65
CA HIS A 114 10.24 -9.58 7.00
C HIS A 114 8.94 -9.62 6.19
N LEU A 115 8.28 -10.78 6.12
CA LEU A 115 7.05 -10.94 5.36
C LEU A 115 5.96 -11.56 6.24
N ASP A 116 4.91 -10.81 6.49
CA ASP A 116 3.66 -11.37 6.98
C ASP A 116 2.94 -12.04 5.81
N LYS A 117 3.08 -13.37 5.74
CA LYS A 117 2.46 -14.21 4.71
C LYS A 117 1.01 -14.57 5.04
N ALA A 118 0.58 -14.41 6.30
CA ALA A 118 -0.64 -15.04 6.81
C ALA A 118 -1.83 -14.08 6.80
N THR A 119 -1.62 -12.81 7.14
CA THR A 119 -2.69 -11.81 7.27
C THR A 119 -3.60 -11.71 6.04
N PRO A 120 -3.10 -11.69 4.78
CA PRO A 120 -3.97 -11.63 3.61
C PRO A 120 -4.90 -12.84 3.41
N TYR A 121 -4.54 -14.02 3.96
CA TYR A 121 -5.34 -15.24 3.80
C TYR A 121 -6.35 -15.45 4.94
N HIS A 122 -6.14 -14.79 6.09
CA HIS A 122 -7.03 -14.96 7.24
C HIS A 122 -8.44 -14.45 6.95
N GLU A 123 -8.58 -13.37 6.18
CA GLU A 123 -9.87 -12.79 5.79
C GLU A 123 -10.69 -13.70 4.84
N TYR A 124 -10.03 -14.58 4.08
CA TYR A 124 -10.72 -15.54 3.19
C TYR A 124 -11.23 -16.79 3.91
N SER A 125 -10.75 -17.07 5.13
CA SER A 125 -11.15 -18.25 5.90
C SER A 125 -12.48 -18.10 6.64
N VAL A 126 -13.00 -16.87 6.75
CA VAL A 126 -14.25 -16.54 7.46
C VAL A 126 -15.51 -16.67 6.58
N TYR A 127 -15.33 -16.84 5.26
CA TYR A 127 -16.42 -16.99 4.30
C TYR A 127 -16.61 -18.43 3.80
N LYS A 128 -16.14 -19.43 4.56
CA LYS A 128 -16.42 -20.85 4.31
C LYS A 128 -17.33 -21.44 5.38
#